data_AF-A0A098EYS5-F1
#
_entry.id   AF-A0A098EYS5-F1
#
_cell.length_a   1.000
_cell.length_b   1.000
_cell.length_c   1.000
_cell.angle_alpha   90.00
_cell.angle_beta   90.00
_cell.angle_gamma   90.00
#
_symmetry.space_group_name_H-M   'P 1'
#
loop_
_entity.id
_entity.type
_entity.pdbx_description
1 polymer ?
#
loop_
_entity_poly.entity_id
_entity_poly.type
_entity_poly.pdbx_seq_one_letter_code
_entity_poly.pdbx_strand_id
1 'polypeptide(L)'
;MEIAAGPSGCESDWHASVSAADVVLKGLGIEPFRIAAKEEMDHSCSRRELFSLWKDEGRTLAKQLAPAKWRFNHNQLDLAELYPAHQFYSIEVNLADCTLCKACAALCPKHCFTISESSFEISSQACSGCNLCADVCMEGAIAVIEDPSVAKDSQVPVHQCTCIDCKTSFLSLSADDVKCPVCTKRQAGFLKSQNC
;
A
#
# COMPACT_ATOMS: atom_id res chain seq x y z
N MET A 1 -11.37 45.55 11.52
CA MET A 1 -12.15 45.87 10.31
C MET A 1 -12.78 44.56 9.88
N GLU A 2 -14.10 44.48 10.02
CA GLU A 2 -14.89 43.26 9.97
C GLU A 2 -14.78 42.57 8.60
N ILE A 3 -14.59 41.25 8.62
CA ILE A 3 -14.64 40.40 7.43
C ILE A 3 -16.07 39.86 7.37
N ALA A 4 -16.84 40.33 6.39
CA ALA A 4 -18.20 39.90 6.16
C ALA A 4 -18.24 38.44 5.68
N ALA A 5 -19.11 37.65 6.32
CA ALA A 5 -19.38 36.25 5.99
C ALA A 5 -20.06 36.12 4.61
N GLY A 6 -19.44 35.34 3.72
CA GLY A 6 -20.03 34.83 2.48
C GLY A 6 -20.91 33.58 2.72
N PRO A 7 -21.73 33.16 1.74
CA PRO A 7 -22.89 32.33 1.97
C PRO A 7 -22.53 30.89 2.35
N SER A 8 -23.23 30.41 3.38
CA SER A 8 -23.21 29.07 3.93
C SER A 8 -23.42 27.97 2.89
N GLY A 9 -22.37 27.20 2.62
CA GLY A 9 -22.45 26.00 1.79
C GLY A 9 -21.08 25.41 1.48
N CYS A 10 -20.47 24.74 2.48
CA CYS A 10 -19.23 23.97 2.34
C CYS A 10 -17.95 24.80 2.11
N GLU A 11 -17.54 25.60 3.09
CA GLU A 11 -16.11 25.92 3.25
C GLU A 11 -15.42 24.65 3.73
N SER A 12 -14.95 23.80 2.80
CA SER A 12 -14.01 22.76 3.14
C SER A 12 -12.76 23.45 3.69
N ASP A 13 -12.46 23.24 4.97
CA ASP A 13 -11.24 23.74 5.62
C ASP A 13 -10.01 23.05 4.99
N TRP A 14 -9.63 23.53 3.82
CA TRP A 14 -8.53 22.99 3.05
C TRP A 14 -7.20 23.23 3.78
N HIS A 15 -7.13 24.21 4.68
CA HIS A 15 -5.99 24.41 5.56
C HIS A 15 -5.79 23.22 6.49
N ALA A 16 -6.87 22.67 7.07
CA ALA A 16 -6.79 21.44 7.86
C ALA A 16 -6.28 20.25 7.02
N SER A 17 -6.76 20.10 5.78
CA SER A 17 -6.28 19.06 4.87
C SER A 17 -4.79 19.20 4.52
N VAL A 18 -4.34 20.43 4.24
CA VAL A 18 -2.91 20.70 3.98
C VAL A 18 -2.08 20.44 5.22
N SER A 19 -2.54 20.88 6.39
CA SER A 19 -1.84 20.62 7.66
C SER A 19 -1.74 19.13 7.97
N ALA A 20 -2.78 18.33 7.69
CA ALA A 20 -2.75 16.88 7.87
C ALA A 20 -1.75 16.22 6.91
N ALA A 21 -1.73 16.65 5.64
CA ALA A 21 -0.77 16.18 4.66
C ALA A 21 0.69 16.53 5.05
N ASP A 22 0.92 17.74 5.58
CA ASP A 22 2.24 18.18 6.05
C ASP A 22 2.77 17.32 7.21
N VAL A 23 1.89 16.79 8.07
CA VAL A 23 2.29 15.84 9.12
C VAL A 23 2.84 14.56 8.51
N VAL A 24 2.17 14.02 7.48
CA VAL A 24 2.63 12.83 6.76
C VAL A 24 3.93 13.12 6.01
N LEU A 25 4.03 14.24 5.29
CA LEU A 25 5.25 14.64 4.57
C LEU A 25 6.46 14.72 5.50
N LYS A 26 6.30 15.33 6.68
CA LYS A 26 7.36 15.37 7.69
C LYS A 26 7.76 13.97 8.16
N GLY A 27 6.80 13.07 8.37
CA GLY A 27 7.07 11.67 8.70
C GLY A 27 7.87 10.94 7.62
N LEU A 28 7.68 11.31 6.35
CA LEU A 28 8.40 10.79 5.19
C LEU A 28 9.75 11.50 4.93
N GLY A 29 10.11 12.52 5.71
CA GLY A 29 11.31 13.34 5.50
C GLY A 29 11.22 14.31 4.31
N ILE A 30 10.00 14.63 3.87
CA ILE A 30 9.72 15.53 2.75
C ILE A 30 9.32 16.91 3.28
N GLU A 31 9.77 17.96 2.62
CA GLU A 31 9.42 19.34 2.98
C GLU A 31 7.90 19.59 2.86
N PRO A 32 7.28 20.28 3.85
CA PRO A 32 5.88 20.67 3.82
C PRO A 32 5.49 21.55 2.63
N PHE A 33 4.19 21.61 2.34
CA PHE A 33 3.65 22.50 1.31
C PHE A 33 3.92 23.98 1.63
N ARG A 34 4.28 24.74 0.59
CA ARG A 34 4.33 26.22 0.67
C ARG A 34 3.13 26.80 -0.06
N ILE A 35 2.20 27.35 0.70
CA ILE A 35 1.05 28.07 0.17
C ILE A 35 1.51 29.48 -0.19
N ALA A 36 1.46 29.81 -1.48
CA ALA A 36 1.63 31.17 -1.96
C ALA A 36 0.29 31.68 -2.51
N ALA A 37 -0.12 32.87 -2.08
CA ALA A 37 -1.21 33.57 -2.74
C ALA A 37 -0.72 33.95 -4.14
N LYS A 38 -1.40 33.46 -5.18
CA LYS A 38 -1.17 33.94 -6.53
C LYS A 38 -1.94 35.25 -6.66
N GLU A 39 -1.25 36.35 -6.89
CA GLU A 39 -1.90 37.59 -7.34
C GLU A 39 -2.59 37.27 -8.67
N GLU A 40 -3.91 37.29 -8.68
CA GLU A 40 -4.70 37.19 -9.90
C GLU A 40 -4.42 38.46 -10.73
N MET A 41 -3.58 38.33 -11.76
CA MET A 41 -3.68 39.26 -12.87
C MET A 41 -5.03 38.98 -13.52
N ASP A 42 -5.99 39.89 -13.35
CA ASP A 42 -7.28 39.82 -14.01
C ASP A 42 -7.06 40.03 -15.52
N HIS A 43 -7.04 38.95 -16.28
CA HIS A 43 -6.94 39.02 -17.73
C HIS A 43 -8.33 39.35 -18.26
N SER A 44 -8.65 40.65 -18.31
CA SER A 44 -9.78 41.16 -19.08
C SER A 44 -9.55 40.83 -20.56
N CYS A 45 -9.97 39.64 -20.97
CA CYS A 45 -9.97 39.18 -22.35
C CYS A 45 -11.40 39.36 -22.89
N SER A 46 -11.53 40.00 -24.05
CA SER A 46 -12.83 40.13 -24.71
C SER A 46 -13.37 38.74 -25.11
N ARG A 47 -14.70 38.62 -25.25
CA ARG A 47 -15.33 37.38 -25.75
C ARG A 47 -14.74 36.91 -27.09
N ARG A 48 -14.26 37.82 -27.95
CA ARG A 48 -13.64 37.46 -29.25
C ARG A 48 -12.20 36.94 -29.09
N GLU A 49 -11.43 37.48 -28.17
CA GLU A 49 -10.07 37.00 -27.88
C GLU A 49 -10.07 35.59 -27.28
N LEU A 50 -11.08 35.25 -26.46
CA LEU A 50 -11.27 33.90 -25.91
C LEU A 50 -11.47 32.85 -27.01
N PHE A 51 -12.28 33.15 -28.02
CA PHE A 51 -12.49 32.25 -29.18
C PHE A 51 -11.28 32.18 -30.11
N SER A 52 -10.44 33.21 -30.13
CA SER A 52 -9.23 33.26 -30.95
C SER A 52 -8.11 32.39 -30.36
N LEU A 53 -7.95 32.42 -29.03
CA LEU A 53 -7.03 31.54 -28.27
C LEU A 53 -7.39 30.04 -28.40
N TRP A 54 -8.68 29.73 -28.58
CA TRP A 54 -9.13 28.35 -28.84
C TRP A 54 -8.79 27.81 -30.22
N LYS A 55 -8.40 28.66 -31.18
CA LYS A 55 -8.14 28.23 -32.56
C LYS A 55 -6.78 27.56 -32.74
N ASP A 56 -5.77 27.99 -31.98
CA ASP A 56 -4.38 27.53 -32.18
C ASP A 56 -3.87 26.61 -31.04
N GLU A 57 -4.44 26.66 -29.82
CA GLU A 57 -3.95 25.89 -28.64
C GLU A 57 -5.05 25.15 -27.85
N GLY A 58 -6.24 24.99 -28.43
CA GLY A 58 -7.48 24.60 -27.74
C GLY A 58 -7.42 23.29 -26.95
N ARG A 59 -6.60 22.30 -27.33
CA ARG A 59 -6.48 21.03 -26.57
C ARG A 59 -5.73 21.17 -25.25
N THR A 60 -4.75 22.07 -25.18
CA THR A 60 -3.88 22.23 -23.99
C THR A 60 -4.59 23.08 -22.93
N LEU A 61 -5.26 24.16 -23.36
CA LEU A 61 -6.11 25.00 -22.52
C LEU A 61 -7.34 24.25 -22.01
N ALA A 62 -8.02 23.45 -22.84
CA ALA A 62 -9.16 22.65 -22.40
C ALA A 62 -8.77 21.63 -21.32
N LYS A 63 -7.55 21.06 -21.38
CA LYS A 63 -7.03 20.22 -20.28
C LYS A 63 -6.86 21.04 -19.01
N GLN A 64 -6.24 22.21 -19.07
CA GLN A 64 -5.99 23.06 -17.89
C GLN A 64 -7.28 23.59 -17.24
N LEU A 65 -8.33 23.80 -18.03
CA LEU A 65 -9.64 24.27 -17.58
C LEU A 65 -10.63 23.14 -17.25
N ALA A 66 -10.27 21.88 -17.49
CA ALA A 66 -11.11 20.75 -17.14
C ALA A 66 -11.21 20.60 -15.61
N PRO A 67 -12.40 20.29 -15.06
CA PRO A 67 -12.57 20.04 -13.64
C PRO A 67 -11.55 19.02 -13.11
N ALA A 68 -11.03 19.22 -11.89
CA ALA A 68 -10.06 18.30 -11.29
C ALA A 68 -10.53 16.84 -11.32
N LYS A 69 -11.84 16.62 -11.14
CA LYS A 69 -12.49 15.30 -11.23
C LYS A 69 -12.36 14.61 -12.61
N TRP A 70 -12.16 15.37 -13.68
CA TRP A 70 -11.94 14.85 -15.05
C TRP A 70 -10.45 14.64 -15.35
N ARG A 71 -9.56 15.28 -14.59
CA ARG A 71 -8.10 15.14 -14.71
C ARG A 71 -7.54 14.04 -13.81
N PHE A 72 -8.16 13.83 -12.65
CA PHE A 72 -7.72 12.86 -11.64
C PHE A 72 -8.64 11.64 -11.61
N ASN A 73 -8.14 10.55 -12.17
CA ASN A 73 -8.69 9.23 -11.89
C ASN A 73 -8.15 8.76 -10.53
N HIS A 74 -8.90 9.01 -9.46
CA HIS A 74 -8.48 8.72 -8.09
C HIS A 74 -8.22 7.21 -7.88
N ASN A 75 -8.77 6.35 -8.73
CA ASN A 75 -8.55 4.90 -8.71
C ASN A 75 -7.20 4.46 -9.31
N GLN A 76 -6.37 5.38 -9.81
CA GLN A 76 -5.07 5.08 -10.42
C GLN A 76 -3.87 5.65 -9.64
N LEU A 77 -4.08 6.17 -8.43
CA LEU A 77 -2.98 6.62 -7.59
C LEU A 77 -2.27 5.39 -6.98
N ASP A 78 -1.26 4.89 -7.68
CA ASP A 78 -0.34 3.89 -7.15
C ASP A 78 0.80 4.57 -6.38
N LEU A 79 0.64 4.66 -5.06
CA LEU A 79 1.60 5.35 -4.20
C LEU A 79 3.01 4.73 -4.27
N ALA A 80 3.09 3.42 -4.49
CA ALA A 80 4.37 2.72 -4.57
C ALA A 80 5.21 3.18 -5.79
N GLU A 81 4.58 3.51 -6.91
CA GLU A 81 5.25 4.02 -8.11
C GLU A 81 5.72 5.47 -7.93
N LEU A 82 4.90 6.29 -7.26
CA LEU A 82 5.21 7.70 -7.01
C LEU A 82 6.27 7.90 -5.91
N TYR A 83 6.32 7.00 -4.93
CA TYR A 83 7.22 7.07 -3.78
C TYR A 83 8.03 5.77 -3.64
N PRO A 84 9.00 5.51 -4.54
CA PRO A 84 9.74 4.24 -4.57
C PRO A 84 10.62 4.00 -3.33
N ALA A 85 10.94 5.06 -2.57
CA ALA A 85 11.76 4.99 -1.36
C ALA A 85 10.93 4.89 -0.06
N HIS A 86 9.60 4.88 -0.16
CA HIS A 86 8.70 4.96 0.98
C HIS A 86 7.67 3.84 0.94
N GLN A 87 7.22 3.44 2.13
CA GLN A 87 6.07 2.59 2.32
C GLN A 87 4.96 3.39 2.99
N PHE A 88 3.72 3.03 2.72
CA PHE A 88 2.54 3.61 3.39
C PHE A 88 1.85 2.61 4.31
N TYR A 89 2.17 1.33 4.13
CA TYR A 89 1.69 0.25 4.96
C TYR A 89 2.88 -0.61 5.36
N SER A 90 2.88 -1.11 6.59
CA SER A 90 3.82 -2.14 7.05
C SER A 90 3.10 -3.47 7.16
N ILE A 91 3.75 -4.53 6.69
CA ILE A 91 3.30 -5.91 6.85
C ILE A 91 4.09 -6.52 8.01
N GLU A 92 3.40 -6.85 9.09
CA GLU A 92 3.97 -7.55 10.23
C GLU A 92 3.61 -9.03 10.16
N VAL A 93 4.61 -9.90 10.32
CA VAL A 93 4.41 -11.36 10.33
C VAL A 93 4.93 -11.95 11.63
N ASN A 94 4.04 -12.60 12.39
CA ASN A 94 4.44 -13.43 13.52
C ASN A 94 5.10 -14.71 13.00
N LEU A 95 6.43 -14.75 13.08
CA LEU A 95 7.24 -15.88 12.60
C LEU A 95 7.01 -17.17 13.40
N ALA A 96 6.52 -17.09 14.64
CA ALA A 96 6.22 -18.28 15.43
C ALA A 96 4.95 -19.01 14.94
N ASP A 97 3.98 -18.26 14.41
CA ASP A 97 2.70 -18.80 13.95
C ASP A 97 2.69 -19.07 12.44
N CYS A 98 3.60 -18.47 11.68
CA CYS A 98 3.66 -18.62 10.23
C CYS A 98 4.09 -20.04 9.80
N THR A 99 3.23 -20.73 9.06
CA THR A 99 3.49 -22.11 8.58
C THR A 99 4.06 -22.18 7.16
N LEU A 100 4.44 -21.05 6.55
CA LEU A 100 4.93 -20.97 5.16
C LEU A 100 4.01 -21.65 4.12
N CYS A 101 2.68 -21.58 4.31
CA CYS A 101 1.69 -22.22 3.41
C CYS A 101 1.56 -21.54 2.03
N LYS A 102 2.21 -20.38 1.84
CA LYS A 102 2.21 -19.58 0.60
C LYS A 102 0.86 -18.98 0.17
N ALA A 103 -0.19 -19.08 1.00
CA ALA A 103 -1.50 -18.50 0.70
C ALA A 103 -1.44 -16.96 0.51
N CYS A 104 -0.68 -16.26 1.36
CA CYS A 104 -0.47 -14.82 1.26
C CYS A 104 0.22 -14.41 -0.05
N ALA A 105 1.26 -15.15 -0.47
CA ALA A 105 1.98 -14.90 -1.71
C ALA A 105 1.09 -15.12 -2.95
N ALA A 106 0.20 -16.11 -2.90
CA ALA A 106 -0.72 -16.40 -4.00
C ALA A 106 -1.82 -15.34 -4.16
N LEU A 107 -2.31 -14.76 -3.06
CA LEU A 107 -3.40 -13.77 -3.09
C LEU A 107 -2.96 -12.31 -3.15
N CYS A 108 -1.68 -12.01 -2.88
CA CYS A 108 -1.21 -10.62 -2.89
C CYS A 108 -1.12 -10.08 -4.33
N PRO A 109 -1.98 -9.13 -4.74
CA PRO A 109 -1.95 -8.58 -6.10
C PRO A 109 -0.72 -7.71 -6.38
N LYS A 110 -0.06 -7.24 -5.31
CA LYS A 110 1.15 -6.41 -5.35
C LYS A 110 2.43 -7.22 -5.19
N HIS A 111 2.33 -8.54 -5.03
CA HIS A 111 3.47 -9.44 -4.88
C HIS A 111 4.43 -9.07 -3.73
N CYS A 112 3.89 -8.62 -2.59
CA CYS A 112 4.67 -8.23 -1.41
C CYS A 112 5.40 -9.38 -0.72
N PHE A 113 5.15 -10.64 -1.10
CA PHE A 113 5.71 -11.82 -0.45
C PHE A 113 6.41 -12.71 -1.47
N THR A 114 7.68 -13.04 -1.20
CA THR A 114 8.46 -14.00 -2.00
C THR A 114 8.97 -15.11 -1.07
N ILE A 115 8.56 -16.35 -1.33
CA ILE A 115 8.96 -17.52 -0.53
C ILE A 115 9.74 -18.49 -1.41
N SER A 116 11.03 -18.61 -1.14
CA SER A 116 11.96 -19.55 -1.76
C SER A 116 12.27 -20.74 -0.83
N GLU A 117 13.18 -21.61 -1.23
CA GLU A 117 13.64 -22.72 -0.38
C GLU A 117 14.53 -22.26 0.78
N SER A 118 15.13 -21.07 0.68
CA SER A 118 16.11 -20.55 1.64
C SER A 118 15.74 -19.19 2.26
N SER A 119 14.77 -18.48 1.70
CA SER A 119 14.34 -17.15 2.15
C SER A 119 12.83 -16.97 2.11
N PHE A 120 12.35 -16.21 3.09
CA PHE A 120 11.04 -15.57 3.07
C PHE A 120 11.24 -14.07 3.11
N GLU A 121 10.91 -13.41 2.00
CA GLU A 121 11.07 -11.98 1.80
C GLU A 121 9.71 -11.29 1.80
N ILE A 122 9.65 -10.15 2.49
CA ILE A 122 8.47 -9.31 2.62
C ILE A 122 8.86 -7.89 2.22
N SER A 123 8.24 -7.37 1.17
CA SER A 123 8.39 -5.99 0.72
C SER A 123 7.11 -5.20 0.97
N SER A 124 7.15 -4.38 2.01
CA SER A 124 6.03 -3.54 2.43
C SER A 124 5.84 -2.32 1.51
N GLN A 125 6.89 -1.93 0.76
CA GLN A 125 6.89 -0.78 -0.14
C GLN A 125 5.74 -0.82 -1.16
N ALA A 126 5.50 -1.99 -1.75
CA ALA A 126 4.45 -2.19 -2.76
C ALA A 126 3.04 -2.40 -2.17
N CYS A 127 2.91 -2.51 -0.84
CA CYS A 127 1.65 -2.87 -0.20
C CYS A 127 0.57 -1.79 -0.42
N SER A 128 -0.63 -2.23 -0.82
CA SER A 128 -1.78 -1.34 -1.04
C SER A 128 -2.73 -1.22 0.15
N GLY A 129 -2.47 -1.94 1.26
CA GLY A 129 -3.37 -1.98 2.41
C GLY A 129 -4.65 -2.81 2.21
N CYS A 130 -4.71 -3.66 1.17
CA CYS A 130 -5.93 -4.42 0.84
C CYS A 130 -6.32 -5.55 1.81
N ASN A 131 -5.47 -5.88 2.78
CA ASN A 131 -5.69 -6.89 3.84
C ASN A 131 -5.95 -8.35 3.41
N LEU A 132 -5.94 -8.67 2.11
CA LEU A 132 -6.19 -10.04 1.61
C LEU A 132 -5.25 -11.11 2.21
N CYS A 133 -3.99 -10.75 2.50
CA CYS A 133 -3.02 -11.65 3.12
C CYS A 133 -3.35 -11.95 4.59
N ALA A 134 -3.88 -10.97 5.33
CA ALA A 134 -4.33 -11.16 6.70
C ALA A 134 -5.59 -12.04 6.73
N ASP A 135 -6.56 -11.76 5.85
CA ASP A 135 -7.83 -12.49 5.78
C ASP A 135 -7.66 -13.98 5.43
N VAL A 136 -6.71 -14.32 4.56
CA VAL A 136 -6.45 -15.72 4.17
C VAL A 136 -5.57 -16.47 5.17
N CYS A 137 -4.91 -15.77 6.10
CA CYS A 137 -3.97 -16.39 7.02
C CYS A 137 -4.73 -17.20 8.07
N MET A 138 -4.79 -18.52 7.89
CA MET A 138 -5.48 -19.43 8.82
C MET A 138 -4.89 -19.42 10.24
N GLU A 139 -3.63 -19.00 10.38
CA GLU A 139 -2.92 -18.90 11.66
C GLU A 139 -3.10 -17.53 12.32
N GLY A 140 -3.63 -16.53 11.60
CA GLY A 140 -3.67 -15.15 12.08
C GLY A 140 -2.28 -14.50 12.23
N ALA A 141 -1.27 -15.03 11.53
CA ALA A 141 0.13 -14.61 11.67
C ALA A 141 0.48 -13.30 10.96
N ILE A 142 -0.44 -12.69 10.19
CA ILE A 142 -0.16 -11.52 9.35
C ILE A 142 -1.03 -10.35 9.78
N ALA A 143 -0.43 -9.18 9.98
CA ALA A 143 -1.11 -7.91 10.17
C ALA A 143 -0.62 -6.88 9.14
N VAL A 144 -1.52 -6.00 8.69
CA VAL A 144 -1.18 -4.85 7.83
C VAL A 144 -1.60 -3.59 8.55
N ILE A 145 -0.64 -2.68 8.76
CA ILE A 145 -0.85 -1.42 9.48
C ILE A 145 -0.50 -0.24 8.58
N GLU A 146 -1.20 0.88 8.74
CA GLU A 146 -0.80 2.15 8.14
C GLU A 146 0.48 2.64 8.80
N ASP A 147 1.57 2.72 8.03
CA ASP A 147 2.88 3.17 8.48
C ASP A 147 3.58 3.94 7.35
N PRO A 148 3.26 5.23 7.17
CA PRO A 148 3.99 6.11 6.27
C PRO A 148 5.43 6.30 6.77
N SER A 149 6.38 5.56 6.18
CA SER A 149 7.78 5.60 6.58
C SER A 149 8.71 5.31 5.40
N VAL A 150 10.01 5.43 5.60
CA VAL A 150 11.01 4.97 4.62
C VAL A 150 10.84 3.46 4.44
N ALA A 151 10.82 3.00 3.20
CA ALA A 151 10.59 1.60 2.87
C ALA A 151 11.59 0.68 3.58
N LYS A 152 11.07 -0.40 4.17
CA LYS A 152 11.85 -1.46 4.83
C LYS A 152 11.48 -2.79 4.23
N ASP A 153 12.46 -3.49 3.71
CA ASP A 153 12.33 -4.89 3.35
C ASP A 153 12.79 -5.75 4.53
N SER A 154 12.11 -6.88 4.71
CA SER A 154 12.50 -7.88 5.70
C SER A 154 12.71 -9.22 5.01
N GLN A 155 13.76 -9.92 5.42
CA GLN A 155 14.12 -11.24 4.92
C GLN A 155 14.39 -12.15 6.10
N VAL A 156 13.76 -13.31 6.10
CA VAL A 156 13.88 -14.34 7.13
C VAL A 156 14.42 -15.61 6.49
N PRO A 157 15.40 -16.30 7.10
CA PRO A 157 15.88 -17.57 6.59
C PRO A 157 14.79 -18.63 6.63
N VAL A 158 14.78 -19.49 5.62
CA VAL A 158 13.91 -20.66 5.51
C VAL A 158 14.79 -21.91 5.46
N HIS A 159 14.32 -22.96 6.10
CA HIS A 159 14.98 -24.24 6.22
C HIS A 159 14.11 -25.33 5.61
N GLN A 160 14.72 -26.23 4.85
CA GLN A 160 14.06 -27.43 4.36
C GLN A 160 14.22 -28.55 5.40
N CYS A 161 13.11 -29.00 5.97
CA CYS A 161 13.06 -30.04 7.00
C CYS A 161 12.32 -31.28 6.49
N THR A 162 12.52 -32.42 7.16
CA THR A 162 11.84 -33.68 6.82
C THR A 162 10.99 -34.14 7.99
N CYS A 163 9.68 -34.29 7.76
CA CYS A 163 8.73 -34.62 8.81
C CYS A 163 8.93 -36.05 9.32
N ILE A 164 9.03 -36.25 10.64
CA ILE A 164 9.23 -37.57 11.23
C ILE A 164 8.03 -38.51 11.09
N ASP A 165 6.82 -37.97 10.91
CA ASP A 165 5.57 -38.74 10.84
C ASP A 165 5.22 -39.16 9.39
N CYS A 166 5.20 -38.22 8.45
CA CYS A 166 4.84 -38.49 7.04
C CYS A 166 6.04 -38.66 6.11
N LYS A 167 7.25 -38.33 6.56
CA LYS A 167 8.51 -38.40 5.79
C LYS A 167 8.60 -37.45 4.59
N THR A 168 7.64 -36.55 4.41
CA THR A 168 7.66 -35.51 3.37
C THR A 168 8.56 -34.34 3.77
N SER A 169 9.27 -33.75 2.81
CA SER A 169 10.00 -32.50 2.99
C SER A 169 9.05 -31.32 3.09
N PHE A 170 9.34 -30.37 3.98
CA PHE A 170 8.56 -29.15 4.18
C PHE A 170 9.49 -27.97 4.48
N LEU A 171 8.96 -26.75 4.36
CA LEU A 171 9.69 -25.53 4.71
C LEU A 171 9.35 -25.11 6.14
N SER A 172 10.34 -24.65 6.89
CA SER A 172 10.16 -24.04 8.21
C SER A 172 11.03 -22.79 8.38
N LEU A 173 10.60 -21.90 9.27
CA LEU A 173 11.37 -20.76 9.78
C LEU A 173 12.35 -21.18 10.89
N SER A 174 12.25 -22.41 11.39
CA SER A 174 13.15 -23.00 12.39
C SER A 174 13.82 -24.26 11.83
N ALA A 175 15.14 -24.35 11.97
CA ALA A 175 15.89 -25.55 11.58
C ALA A 175 15.63 -26.76 12.50
N ASP A 176 15.09 -26.52 13.70
CA ASP A 176 14.85 -27.56 14.71
C ASP A 176 13.49 -28.26 14.53
N ASP A 177 12.67 -27.81 13.59
CA ASP A 177 11.34 -28.39 13.36
C ASP A 177 11.40 -29.77 12.74
N VAL A 178 10.86 -30.74 13.48
CA VAL A 178 10.84 -32.16 13.08
C VAL A 178 9.48 -32.62 12.54
N LYS A 179 8.43 -31.81 12.67
CA LYS A 179 7.07 -32.12 12.18
C LYS A 179 6.54 -31.02 11.28
N CYS A 180 5.93 -31.41 10.16
CA CYS A 180 5.30 -30.46 9.25
C CYS A 180 3.99 -29.88 9.85
N PRO A 181 3.55 -28.69 9.41
CA PRO A 181 2.33 -28.04 9.94
C PRO A 181 1.09 -28.94 9.90
N VAL A 182 0.94 -29.75 8.85
CA VAL A 182 -0.17 -30.70 8.70
C VAL A 182 -0.14 -31.78 9.77
N CYS A 183 1.02 -32.43 9.99
CA CYS A 183 1.15 -33.48 10.99
C CYS A 183 1.04 -32.94 12.42
N THR A 184 1.51 -31.72 12.67
CA THR A 184 1.39 -31.06 13.97
C THR A 184 -0.07 -30.81 14.35
N LYS A 185 -0.92 -30.46 13.38
CA LYS A 185 -2.36 -30.18 13.60
C LYS A 185 -3.28 -31.41 13.57
N ARG A 186 -2.78 -32.59 13.22
CA ARG A 186 -3.59 -33.83 13.20
C ARG A 186 -3.99 -34.23 14.63
N GLN A 187 -5.28 -34.45 14.86
CA GLN A 187 -5.77 -35.08 16.07
C GLN A 187 -5.54 -36.61 16.05
N ALA A 188 -5.38 -37.22 17.23
CA ALA A 188 -5.24 -38.67 17.36
C ALA A 188 -6.50 -39.39 16.83
N GLY A 189 -6.33 -40.29 15.85
CA GLY A 189 -7.41 -41.13 15.30
C GLY A 189 -7.72 -40.92 13.80
N PHE A 190 -7.13 -39.91 13.15
CA PHE A 190 -7.28 -39.73 11.70
C PHE A 190 -6.33 -40.65 10.90
N LEU A 191 -6.82 -41.24 9.81
CA LEU A 191 -6.05 -42.12 8.92
C LEU A 191 -4.79 -41.42 8.40
N LYS A 192 -3.67 -42.15 8.35
CA LYS A 192 -2.43 -41.71 7.69
C LYS A 192 -2.70 -41.61 6.18
N SER A 193 -3.06 -40.43 5.69
CA SER A 193 -3.07 -40.16 4.25
C SER A 193 -1.64 -40.25 3.71
N GLN A 194 -1.49 -40.81 2.51
CA GLN A 194 -0.19 -40.91 1.84
C GLN A 194 0.33 -39.54 1.35
N ASN A 195 -0.53 -38.52 1.33
CA ASN A 195 -0.19 -37.16 0.95
C ASN A 195 -0.40 -36.23 2.15
N CYS A 196 0.67 -35.53 2.52
CA CYS A 196 0.69 -34.37 3.41
C CYS A 196 0.80 -33.10 2.57
#